data_AF-A0A9W9JED9-F1
#
_entry.id   AF-A0A9W9JED9-F1
#
_cell.length_a   1.000
_cell.length_b   1.000
_cell.length_c   1.000
_cell.angle_alpha   90.00
_cell.angle_beta   90.00
_cell.angle_gamma   90.00
#
_symmetry.space_group_name_H-M   'P 1'
#
loop_
_entity.id
_entity.type
_entity.pdbx_description
1 polymer ?
#
loop_
_entity_poly.entity_id
_entity_poly.type
_entity_poly.pdbx_seq_one_letter_code
_entity_poly.pdbx_strand_id
1 'polypeptide(L)'
;MTGIKDRREEKDNAGEIISRMIATVKTLLDAKPTTINSRDQYDAKTFHYALQIHIEYREAPQAIQALLNAHPSIDTLNSRNDRGMTALGEAIRSFKSYGSTFEEVTSLITMLLVYGANQRLYDTKGRNILRLLCM
;
A
#
# COMPACT_ATOMS: atom_id res chain seq x y z
N MET A 1 -9.21 41.13 -7.18
CA MET A 1 -8.73 40.38 -6.00
C MET A 1 -9.08 38.92 -6.19
N THR A 2 -8.27 38.20 -6.96
CA THR A 2 -8.45 36.77 -7.25
C THR A 2 -7.58 35.97 -6.30
N GLY A 3 -8.25 35.11 -5.52
CA GLY A 3 -7.67 34.34 -4.43
C GLY A 3 -6.56 33.41 -4.91
N ILE A 4 -5.35 33.72 -4.47
CA ILE A 4 -4.29 32.73 -4.30
C ILE A 4 -4.70 31.96 -3.04
N LYS A 5 -5.61 31.00 -3.16
CA LYS A 5 -5.79 30.02 -2.08
C LYS A 5 -4.47 29.28 -1.94
N ASP A 6 -4.05 29.22 -0.69
CA ASP A 6 -2.70 29.08 -0.26
C ASP A 6 -2.23 27.63 -0.42
N ARG A 7 -1.40 27.36 -1.42
CA ARG A 7 -0.76 26.04 -1.60
C ARG A 7 0.09 25.62 -0.38
N ARG A 8 0.39 26.53 0.56
CA ARG A 8 1.09 26.20 1.80
C ARG A 8 0.16 25.61 2.86
N GLU A 9 -1.07 26.12 3.00
CA GLU A 9 -2.03 25.62 3.99
C GLU A 9 -2.49 24.17 3.71
N GLU A 10 -2.69 23.80 2.44
CA GLU A 10 -3.06 22.42 2.08
C GLU A 10 -1.93 21.40 2.35
N LYS A 11 -0.67 21.82 2.19
CA LYS A 11 0.50 20.96 2.41
C LYS A 11 0.74 20.72 3.91
N ASP A 12 0.54 21.72 4.74
CA ASP A 12 0.73 21.61 6.20
C ASP A 12 -0.32 20.69 6.85
N ASN A 13 -1.53 20.60 6.29
CA ASN A 13 -2.59 19.69 6.78
C ASN A 13 -2.33 18.22 6.40
N ALA A 14 -1.77 17.94 5.22
CA ALA A 14 -1.54 16.56 4.76
C ALA A 14 -0.60 15.78 5.70
N GLY A 15 0.50 16.40 6.14
CA GLY A 15 1.45 15.78 7.07
C GLY A 15 0.85 15.49 8.44
N GLU A 16 -0.04 16.35 8.96
CA GLU A 16 -0.75 16.11 10.21
C GLU A 16 -1.73 14.94 10.07
N ILE A 17 -2.53 14.92 8.99
CA ILE A 17 -3.46 13.81 8.69
C ILE A 17 -2.71 12.49 8.66
N ILE A 18 -1.57 12.44 7.96
CA ILE A 18 -0.79 11.21 7.79
C ILE A 18 -0.14 10.78 9.09
N SER A 19 0.37 11.72 9.89
CA SER A 19 0.87 11.45 11.23
C SER A 19 -0.22 10.83 12.12
N ARG A 20 -1.45 11.36 12.07
CA ARG A 20 -2.61 10.83 12.82
C ARG A 20 -3.05 9.47 12.30
N MET A 21 -3.00 9.23 11.00
CA MET A 21 -3.25 7.91 10.41
C MET A 21 -2.22 6.89 10.91
N ILE A 22 -0.93 7.20 10.86
CA ILE A 22 0.14 6.30 11.33
C ILE A 22 -0.02 6.01 12.82
N ALA A 23 -0.30 7.02 13.64
CA ALA A 23 -0.56 6.85 15.06
C ALA A 23 -1.77 5.92 15.29
N THR A 24 -2.85 6.12 14.55
CA THR A 24 -4.05 5.27 14.63
C THR A 24 -3.76 3.82 14.24
N VAL A 25 -3.02 3.60 13.14
CA VAL A 25 -2.60 2.27 12.71
C VAL A 25 -1.79 1.57 13.81
N LYS A 26 -0.82 2.27 14.40
CA LYS A 26 -0.03 1.73 15.51
C LYS A 26 -0.90 1.38 16.71
N THR A 27 -1.78 2.28 17.15
CA THR A 27 -2.70 2.02 18.27
C THR A 27 -3.60 0.80 18.03
N LEU A 28 -4.12 0.62 16.82
CA LEU A 28 -4.94 -0.54 16.47
C LEU A 28 -4.14 -1.85 16.49
N LEU A 29 -2.89 -1.82 16.01
CA LEU A 29 -2.00 -2.98 16.02
C LEU A 29 -1.50 -3.30 17.43
N ASP A 30 -1.23 -2.31 18.26
CA ASP A 30 -0.86 -2.50 19.67
C ASP A 30 -2.01 -3.15 20.45
N ALA A 31 -3.25 -2.73 20.18
CA ALA A 31 -4.43 -3.33 20.81
C ALA A 31 -4.69 -4.77 20.35
N LYS A 32 -4.46 -5.08 19.06
CA LYS A 32 -4.65 -6.43 18.51
C LYS A 32 -3.74 -6.68 17.29
N PRO A 33 -2.50 -7.18 17.50
CA PRO A 33 -1.51 -7.32 16.42
C PRO A 33 -1.94 -8.23 15.29
N THR A 34 -2.70 -9.29 15.60
CA THR A 34 -3.16 -10.27 14.62
C THR A 34 -4.12 -9.70 13.58
N THR A 35 -4.70 -8.51 13.83
CA THR A 35 -5.60 -7.81 12.90
C THR A 35 -4.94 -7.51 11.56
N ILE A 36 -3.61 -7.36 11.50
CA ILE A 36 -2.89 -7.17 10.24
C ILE A 36 -3.06 -8.34 9.27
N ASN A 37 -3.35 -9.53 9.80
CA ASN A 37 -3.54 -10.75 9.01
C ASN A 37 -5.01 -11.02 8.65
N SER A 38 -5.93 -10.16 9.09
CA SER A 38 -7.36 -10.29 8.76
C SER A 38 -7.59 -10.18 7.26
N ARG A 39 -8.56 -10.95 6.76
CA ARG A 39 -9.07 -10.87 5.41
C ARG A 39 -10.52 -10.41 5.43
N ASP A 40 -10.93 -9.75 4.38
CA ASP A 40 -12.33 -9.40 4.17
C ASP A 40 -13.05 -10.45 3.28
N GLN A 41 -14.25 -10.11 2.82
CA GLN A 41 -15.08 -10.98 1.96
C GLN A 41 -14.53 -11.19 0.54
N TYR A 42 -13.56 -10.39 0.09
CA TYR A 42 -12.89 -10.50 -1.20
C TYR A 42 -11.52 -11.19 -1.08
N ASP A 43 -11.28 -11.90 0.03
CA ASP A 43 -9.97 -12.44 0.42
C ASP A 43 -8.86 -11.38 0.49
N ALA A 44 -9.21 -10.10 0.53
CA ALA A 44 -8.27 -9.01 0.57
C ALA A 44 -7.84 -8.75 2.02
N LYS A 45 -6.53 -8.79 2.24
CA LYS A 45 -5.88 -8.34 3.48
C LYS A 45 -5.48 -6.87 3.41
N THR A 46 -5.07 -6.32 4.55
CA THR A 46 -4.67 -4.91 4.75
C THR A 46 -3.78 -4.34 3.63
N PHE A 47 -2.78 -5.10 3.16
CA PHE A 47 -1.86 -4.63 2.12
C PHE A 47 -2.51 -4.43 0.74
N HIS A 48 -3.62 -5.10 0.42
CA HIS A 48 -4.34 -4.84 -0.83
C HIS A 48 -4.97 -3.45 -0.86
N TYR A 49 -5.34 -2.93 0.31
CA TYR A 49 -5.95 -1.61 0.47
C TYR A 49 -4.93 -0.52 0.77
N ALA A 50 -3.89 -0.81 1.57
CA ALA A 50 -2.87 0.18 1.92
C ALA A 50 -2.20 0.79 0.68
N LEU A 51 -2.07 0.00 -0.38
CA LEU A 51 -1.48 0.41 -1.66
C LEU A 51 -2.43 1.23 -2.56
N GLN A 52 -3.70 1.35 -2.18
CA GLN A 52 -4.68 2.23 -2.81
C GLN A 52 -4.71 3.61 -2.12
N ILE A 53 -4.30 3.71 -0.86
CA ILE A 53 -4.29 4.97 -0.10
C ILE A 53 -3.30 5.99 -0.69
N HIS A 54 -2.28 5.52 -1.43
CA HIS A 54 -1.32 6.36 -2.17
C HIS A 54 -1.96 7.30 -3.20
N ILE A 55 -3.21 7.02 -3.59
CA ILE A 55 -3.95 7.81 -4.58
C ILE A 55 -4.34 9.20 -4.04
N GLU A 56 -4.64 9.31 -2.74
CA GLU A 56 -5.07 10.57 -2.12
C GLU A 56 -3.94 11.25 -1.33
N TYR A 57 -2.94 10.48 -0.87
CA TYR A 57 -1.88 10.97 -0.02
C TYR A 57 -0.52 10.45 -0.50
N ARG A 58 0.33 11.34 -1.04
CA ARG A 58 1.68 11.00 -1.55
C ARG A 58 2.60 10.36 -0.51
N GLU A 59 2.29 10.46 0.78
CA GLU A 59 3.11 9.91 1.87
C GLU A 59 2.63 8.52 2.36
N ALA A 60 1.75 7.85 1.60
CA ALA A 60 1.34 6.47 1.87
C ALA A 60 2.49 5.45 2.09
N PRO A 61 3.72 5.62 1.56
CA PRO A 61 4.84 4.75 1.92
C PRO A 61 5.10 4.69 3.43
N GLN A 62 4.84 5.77 4.18
CA GLN A 62 5.06 5.79 5.64
C GLN A 62 4.03 4.94 6.39
N ALA A 63 2.76 4.97 5.97
CA ALA A 63 1.71 4.13 6.55
C ALA A 63 1.95 2.64 6.22
N ILE A 64 2.39 2.36 4.98
CA ILE A 64 2.77 1.00 4.56
C ILE A 64 3.99 0.51 5.35
N GLN A 65 4.98 1.37 5.55
CA GLN A 65 6.14 1.06 6.38
C GLN A 65 5.74 0.77 7.84
N ALA A 66 4.78 1.52 8.40
CA ALA A 66 4.26 1.25 9.74
C ALA A 66 3.58 -0.13 9.83
N LEU A 67 2.81 -0.52 8.81
CA LEU A 67 2.23 -1.87 8.71
C LEU A 67 3.31 -2.95 8.60
N LEU A 68 4.33 -2.74 7.78
CA LEU A 68 5.45 -3.68 7.63
C LEU A 68 6.26 -3.83 8.93
N ASN A 69 6.46 -2.75 9.66
CA ASN A 69 7.13 -2.75 10.97
C ASN A 69 6.36 -3.51 12.06
N ALA A 70 5.07 -3.79 11.83
CA ALA A 70 4.30 -4.69 12.69
C ALA A 70 4.56 -6.18 12.40
N HIS A 71 5.53 -6.50 11.52
CA HIS A 71 5.97 -7.85 11.19
C HIS A 71 4.80 -8.76 10.76
N PRO A 72 4.07 -8.40 9.68
CA PRO A 72 3.02 -9.26 9.16
C PRO A 72 3.61 -10.63 8.80
N SER A 73 2.78 -11.67 8.91
CA SER A 73 3.19 -12.99 8.42
C SER A 73 3.53 -12.94 6.93
N ILE A 74 4.48 -13.77 6.50
CA ILE A 74 4.84 -13.92 5.08
C ILE A 74 3.60 -14.28 4.25
N ASP A 75 2.70 -15.11 4.80
CA ASP A 75 1.43 -15.48 4.17
C ASP A 75 0.49 -14.28 3.97
N THR A 76 0.56 -13.27 4.83
CA THR A 76 -0.23 -12.05 4.67
C THR A 76 0.27 -11.20 3.50
N LEU A 77 1.58 -11.02 3.37
CA LEU A 77 2.16 -10.28 2.23
C LEU A 77 1.96 -11.01 0.90
N ASN A 78 1.95 -12.34 0.95
CA ASN A 78 1.80 -13.22 -0.21
C ASN A 78 0.38 -13.70 -0.48
N SER A 79 -0.58 -13.25 0.35
CA SER A 79 -1.98 -13.55 0.14
C SER A 79 -2.46 -12.98 -1.19
N ARG A 80 -3.44 -13.67 -1.77
CA ARG A 80 -4.10 -13.27 -3.00
C ARG A 80 -5.54 -12.95 -2.68
N ASN A 81 -6.02 -11.80 -3.17
CA ASN A 81 -7.46 -11.51 -3.16
C ASN A 81 -8.21 -12.38 -4.19
N ASP A 82 -9.52 -12.19 -4.28
CA ASP A 82 -10.44 -12.85 -5.22
C ASP A 82 -10.03 -12.73 -6.71
N ARG A 83 -9.25 -11.71 -7.07
CA ARG A 83 -8.66 -11.52 -8.42
C ARG A 83 -7.34 -12.25 -8.61
N GLY A 84 -6.84 -12.93 -7.58
CA GLY A 84 -5.52 -13.55 -7.54
C GLY A 84 -4.38 -12.55 -7.31
N MET A 85 -4.69 -11.28 -7.05
CA MET A 85 -3.68 -10.23 -6.92
C MET A 85 -3.02 -10.29 -5.55
N THR A 86 -1.69 -10.17 -5.52
CA THR A 86 -0.92 -9.96 -4.29
C THR A 86 -0.74 -8.47 -4.01
N ALA A 87 -0.17 -8.13 -2.85
CA ALA A 87 0.26 -6.76 -2.55
C ALA A 87 1.17 -6.18 -3.66
N LEU A 88 2.14 -6.96 -4.18
CA LEU A 88 2.99 -6.51 -5.30
C LEU A 88 2.18 -6.20 -6.56
N GLY A 89 1.18 -7.02 -6.86
CA GLY A 89 0.29 -6.78 -8.01
C GLY A 89 -0.54 -5.51 -7.83
N GLU A 90 -1.09 -5.29 -6.63
CA GLU A 90 -1.87 -4.09 -6.32
C GLU A 90 -1.03 -2.82 -6.41
N ALA A 91 0.25 -2.85 -5.99
CA ALA A 91 1.15 -1.70 -6.13
C ALA A 91 1.28 -1.25 -7.59
N ILE A 92 1.47 -2.18 -8.52
CA ILE A 92 1.55 -1.88 -9.96
C ILE A 92 0.21 -1.42 -10.52
N ARG A 93 -0.87 -2.11 -10.14
CA ARG A 93 -2.21 -1.76 -10.61
C ARG A 93 -2.58 -0.34 -10.18
N SER A 94 -2.31 0.03 -8.94
CA SER A 94 -2.50 1.38 -8.42
C SER A 94 -1.66 2.39 -9.20
N PHE A 95 -0.36 2.12 -9.39
CA PHE A 95 0.53 2.97 -10.19
C PHE A 95 -0.04 3.24 -11.60
N LYS A 96 -0.47 2.19 -12.30
CA LYS A 96 -1.03 2.30 -13.66
C LYS A 96 -2.37 3.01 -13.73
N SER A 97 -3.22 2.83 -12.72
CA SER A 97 -4.59 3.35 -12.76
C SER A 97 -4.66 4.82 -12.35
N TYR A 98 -3.74 5.27 -11.49
CA TYR A 98 -3.89 6.56 -10.81
C TYR A 98 -2.71 7.51 -10.98
N GLY A 99 -1.58 7.05 -11.55
CA GLY A 99 -0.44 7.90 -11.85
C GLY A 99 0.37 8.27 -10.60
N SER A 100 1.38 7.46 -10.30
CA SER A 100 2.45 7.76 -9.33
C SER A 100 3.77 7.89 -10.07
N THR A 101 4.84 8.37 -9.44
CA THR A 101 6.16 8.40 -10.11
C THR A 101 6.77 7.00 -10.17
N PHE A 102 7.66 6.77 -11.14
CA PHE A 102 8.37 5.49 -11.24
C PHE A 102 9.22 5.23 -9.99
N GLU A 103 9.78 6.28 -9.39
CA GLU A 103 10.58 6.20 -8.17
C GLU A 103 9.73 5.74 -6.97
N GLU A 104 8.51 6.28 -6.82
CA GLU A 104 7.59 5.92 -5.74
C GLU A 104 7.19 4.45 -5.83
N VAL A 105 6.75 3.98 -7.01
CA VAL A 105 6.37 2.57 -7.18
C VAL A 105 7.57 1.64 -7.02
N THR A 106 8.76 2.05 -7.48
CA THR A 106 10.00 1.26 -7.32
C THR A 106 10.37 1.14 -5.85
N SER A 107 10.30 2.23 -5.09
CA SER A 107 10.55 2.23 -3.64
C SER A 107 9.59 1.29 -2.92
N LEU A 108 8.30 1.35 -3.26
CA LEU A 108 7.27 0.51 -2.66
C LEU A 108 7.42 -0.98 -2.99
N ILE A 109 7.72 -1.31 -4.25
CA ILE A 109 8.04 -2.69 -4.66
C ILE A 109 9.26 -3.19 -3.90
N THR A 110 10.33 -2.39 -3.84
CA THR A 110 11.56 -2.75 -3.12
C THR A 110 11.28 -3.03 -1.65
N MET A 111 10.48 -2.17 -1.00
CA MET A 111 10.08 -2.33 0.39
C MET A 111 9.31 -3.66 0.60
N LEU A 112 8.31 -3.95 -0.24
CA LEU A 112 7.56 -5.21 -0.14
C LEU A 112 8.46 -6.44 -0.36
N LEU A 113 9.40 -6.38 -1.29
CA LEU A 113 10.36 -7.46 -1.55
C LEU A 113 11.30 -7.70 -0.36
N VAL A 114 11.79 -6.65 0.29
CA VAL A 114 12.64 -6.74 1.49
C VAL A 114 11.93 -7.47 2.62
N TYR A 115 10.62 -7.28 2.77
CA TYR A 115 9.80 -7.97 3.78
C TYR A 115 9.29 -9.36 3.34
N GLY A 116 9.74 -9.88 2.20
CA GLY A 116 9.46 -11.25 1.77
C GLY A 116 8.26 -11.44 0.85
N ALA A 117 7.78 -10.38 0.19
CA ALA A 117 6.79 -10.53 -0.87
C ALA A 117 7.38 -11.32 -2.06
N ASN A 118 6.62 -12.29 -2.55
CA ASN A 118 7.06 -13.26 -3.56
C ASN A 118 6.67 -12.79 -4.97
N GLN A 119 7.68 -12.30 -5.70
CA GLN A 119 7.54 -11.84 -7.09
C GLN A 119 7.12 -12.94 -8.10
N ARG A 120 7.19 -14.22 -7.73
CA ARG A 120 6.84 -15.35 -8.61
C ARG A 120 5.35 -15.67 -8.61
N LEU A 121 4.59 -15.10 -7.67
CA LEU A 121 3.14 -15.29 -7.62
C LEU A 121 2.47 -14.61 -8.81
N TYR A 122 1.38 -15.22 -9.26
CA TYR A 122 0.62 -14.80 -10.43
C TYR A 122 -0.84 -14.55 -10.08
N ASP A 123 -1.43 -13.60 -10.81
CA ASP A 123 -2.86 -13.32 -10.74
C ASP A 123 -3.70 -14.40 -11.45
N THR A 124 -5.03 -14.26 -11.41
CA THR A 124 -5.96 -15.18 -12.10
C THR A 124 -5.77 -15.26 -13.61
N LYS A 125 -5.04 -14.31 -14.22
CA LYS A 125 -4.69 -14.30 -15.65
C LYS A 125 -3.29 -14.85 -15.93
N GLY A 126 -2.62 -15.43 -14.92
CA GLY A 126 -1.27 -15.98 -15.06
C GLY A 126 -0.18 -14.91 -15.20
N ARG A 127 -0.42 -13.68 -14.75
CA ARG A 127 0.53 -12.57 -14.84
C ARG A 127 1.25 -12.41 -13.50
N ASN A 128 2.58 -12.48 -13.52
CA ASN A 128 3.41 -12.12 -12.38
C ASN A 128 3.73 -10.62 -12.38
N ILE A 129 4.49 -10.16 -11.38
CA ILE A 129 4.86 -8.75 -11.23
C ILE A 129 5.55 -8.17 -12.47
N LEU A 130 6.48 -8.91 -13.09
CA LEU A 130 7.21 -8.45 -14.28
C LEU A 130 6.27 -8.28 -15.48
N ARG A 131 5.37 -9.25 -15.70
CA ARG A 131 4.37 -9.15 -16.77
C ARG A 131 3.38 -8.03 -16.50
N LEU A 132 3.02 -7.79 -15.24
CA LEU A 132 2.17 -6.65 -14.87
C LEU A 132 2.86 -5.32 -15.10
N LEU A 133 4.19 -5.20 -14.91
CA LEU A 133 4.93 -3.96 -15.21
C LEU A 133 4.99 -3.63 -16.71
N CYS A 134 5.23 -4.64 -17.56
CA CYS A 134 5.46 -4.43 -19.00
C CYS A 134 4.19 -4.29 -19.86
N MET A 135 3.00 -4.60 -19.32
CA MET A 135 1.71 -4.40 -20.02
C MET A 135 1.25 -2.95 -19.99
#